data_AF-A0A730W4W0-F1
#
_entry.id   AF-A0A730W4W0-F1
#
_cell.length_a   1.000
_cell.length_b   1.000
_cell.length_c   1.000
_cell.angle_alpha   90.00
_cell.angle_beta   90.00
_cell.angle_gamma   90.00
#
_symmetry.space_group_name_H-M   'P 1'
#
loop_
_entity.id
_entity.type
_entity.pdbx_description
1 polymer ?
#
loop_
_entity_poly.entity_id
_entity_poly.type
_entity_poly.pdbx_seq_one_letter_code
_entity_poly.pdbx_strand_id
1 'polypeptide(L)'
;MQVTTSFFIGLLITPHVLATPLTEREELTLSLNQLRQIEASLNRAQQSARTGINERYYFDYPRIHSDITTLRSGIENYLTPTRAQPRDVAAMSGQYREEKTTP
;
A
#
# COMPACT_ATOMS: atom_id res chain seq x y z
N MET A 1 16.80 5.63 -51.89
CA MET A 1 16.30 5.84 -50.52
C MET A 1 16.10 4.46 -49.90
N GLN A 2 17.03 4.01 -49.06
CA GLN A 2 16.98 2.73 -48.36
C GLN A 2 17.50 3.02 -46.94
N VAL A 3 16.63 2.92 -45.94
CA VAL A 3 16.95 3.20 -44.54
C VAL A 3 17.14 1.86 -43.84
N THR A 4 18.38 1.54 -43.50
CA THR A 4 18.76 0.36 -42.71
C THR A 4 18.32 0.58 -41.26
N THR A 5 17.43 -0.28 -40.77
CA THR A 5 16.99 -0.28 -39.37
C THR A 5 17.77 -1.37 -38.62
N SER A 6 18.75 -0.97 -37.82
CA SER A 6 19.50 -1.90 -36.96
C SER A 6 18.77 -2.05 -35.62
N PHE A 7 18.25 -3.24 -35.33
CA PHE A 7 17.77 -3.62 -34.00
C PHE A 7 18.96 -4.08 -33.14
N PHE A 8 19.35 -3.28 -32.15
CA PHE A 8 20.23 -3.74 -31.08
C PHE A 8 19.35 -4.33 -29.96
N ILE A 9 19.28 -5.66 -29.89
CA ILE A 9 18.77 -6.35 -28.70
C ILE A 9 19.89 -6.37 -27.66
N GLY A 10 19.81 -5.44 -26.71
CA GLY A 10 20.64 -5.48 -25.51
C GLY A 10 20.19 -6.62 -24.61
N LEU A 11 20.95 -7.70 -24.58
CA LEU A 11 20.80 -8.79 -23.61
C LEU A 11 21.16 -8.25 -22.22
N LEU A 12 20.14 -7.88 -21.44
CA LEU A 12 20.29 -7.56 -20.02
C LEU A 12 20.60 -8.84 -19.25
N ILE A 13 21.89 -9.10 -19.04
CA ILE A 13 22.35 -10.07 -18.05
C ILE A 13 22.01 -9.46 -16.68
N THR A 14 20.85 -9.83 -16.14
CA THR A 14 20.51 -9.51 -14.76
C THR A 14 21.37 -10.40 -13.86
N PRO A 15 22.21 -9.84 -12.97
CA PRO A 15 22.88 -10.67 -11.98
C PRO A 15 21.80 -11.28 -11.08
N HIS A 16 21.68 -12.60 -11.11
CA HIS A 16 20.92 -13.34 -10.10
C HIS A 16 21.67 -13.20 -8.77
N VAL A 17 21.39 -12.13 -8.04
CA VAL A 17 21.79 -12.02 -6.63
C VAL A 17 21.05 -13.14 -5.91
N LEU A 18 21.81 -14.12 -5.41
CA LEU A 18 21.32 -15.08 -4.42
C LEU A 18 21.04 -14.28 -3.14
N ALA A 19 19.83 -13.73 -3.03
CA ALA A 19 19.40 -13.06 -1.82
C ALA A 19 19.26 -14.12 -0.73
N THR A 20 20.01 -13.98 0.35
CA THR A 20 19.70 -14.70 1.58
C THR A 20 18.28 -14.32 1.99
N PRO A 21 17.44 -15.28 2.42
CA PRO A 21 16.09 -14.98 2.85
C PRO A 21 16.14 -13.94 3.98
N LEU A 22 15.31 -12.91 3.86
CA LEU A 22 15.17 -11.88 4.88
C LEU A 22 14.70 -12.53 6.18
N THR A 23 15.20 -12.00 7.29
CA THR A 23 14.64 -12.34 8.61
C THR A 23 13.20 -11.84 8.70
N GLU A 24 12.37 -12.47 9.53
CA GLU A 24 10.98 -12.04 9.75
C GLU A 24 10.87 -10.54 10.08
N ARG A 25 11.80 -10.04 10.90
CA ARG A 25 11.87 -8.63 11.27
C ARG A 25 12.10 -7.72 10.06
N GLU A 26 12.95 -8.13 9.13
CA GLU A 26 13.23 -7.36 7.91
C GLU A 26 12.04 -7.39 6.96
N GLU A 27 11.38 -8.54 6.79
CA GLU A 27 10.14 -8.66 5.99
C GLU A 27 9.00 -7.80 6.54
N LEU A 28 8.82 -7.78 7.86
CA LEU A 28 7.83 -6.92 8.51
C LEU A 28 8.18 -5.43 8.39
N THR A 29 9.47 -5.08 8.45
CA THR A 29 9.93 -3.71 8.19
C THR A 29 9.69 -3.30 6.73
N LEU A 30 9.91 -4.22 5.78
CA LEU A 30 9.58 -4.01 4.38
C LEU A 30 8.07 -3.82 4.19
N SER A 31 7.24 -4.62 4.87
CA SER A 31 5.78 -4.50 4.85
C SER A 31 5.32 -3.12 5.34
N LEU A 32 5.93 -2.59 6.41
CA LEU A 32 5.67 -1.21 6.87
C LEU A 32 5.99 -0.16 5.80
N ASN A 33 7.07 -0.35 5.04
CA ASN A 33 7.42 0.54 3.94
C ASN A 33 6.41 0.47 2.79
N GLN A 34 5.94 -0.74 2.46
CA GLN A 34 4.91 -0.94 1.44
C GLN A 34 3.58 -0.31 1.84
N LEU A 35 3.16 -0.45 3.11
CA LEU A 35 1.95 0.23 3.62
C LEU A 35 2.04 1.75 3.46
N ARG A 36 3.21 2.36 3.69
CA ARG A 36 3.43 3.79 3.45
C ARG A 36 3.30 4.17 1.98
N GLN A 37 3.79 3.31 1.07
CA GLN A 37 3.65 3.53 -0.37
C GLN A 37 2.18 3.41 -0.81
N ILE A 38 1.42 2.47 -0.25
CA ILE A 38 -0.02 2.32 -0.46
C ILE A 38 -0.74 3.58 0.01
N GLU A 39 -0.45 4.08 1.22
CA GLU A 39 -1.04 5.30 1.75
C GLU A 39 -0.76 6.52 0.85
N ALA A 40 0.47 6.67 0.36
CA ALA A 40 0.81 7.72 -0.59
C ALA A 40 0.05 7.59 -1.92
N SER A 41 -0.18 6.35 -2.39
CA SER A 41 -0.99 6.10 -3.59
C SER A 41 -2.46 6.44 -3.39
N LEU A 42 -3.03 6.05 -2.24
CA LEU A 42 -4.39 6.39 -1.86
C LEU A 42 -4.59 7.90 -1.74
N ASN A 43 -3.63 8.64 -1.17
CA ASN A 43 -3.68 10.10 -1.11
C ASN A 43 -3.74 10.74 -2.51
N ARG A 44 -2.95 10.22 -3.47
CA ARG A 44 -3.02 10.70 -4.87
C ARG A 44 -4.36 10.34 -5.50
N ALA A 45 -4.86 9.13 -5.28
CA ALA A 45 -6.16 8.71 -5.78
C ALA A 45 -7.30 9.58 -5.21
N GLN A 46 -7.25 9.93 -3.92
CA GLN A 46 -8.22 10.82 -3.27
C GLN A 46 -8.19 12.22 -3.89
N GLN A 47 -7.00 12.75 -4.17
CA GLN A 47 -6.83 14.06 -4.82
C GLN A 47 -7.44 14.04 -6.23
N SER A 48 -7.18 12.99 -7.01
CA SER A 48 -7.81 12.82 -8.32
C SER A 48 -9.32 12.67 -8.23
N ALA A 49 -9.83 11.89 -7.27
CA ALA A 49 -11.27 11.67 -7.07
C ALA A 49 -12.03 12.96 -6.71
N ARG A 50 -11.40 13.89 -5.97
CA ARG A 50 -12.00 15.22 -5.67
C ARG A 50 -12.28 16.06 -6.93
N THR A 51 -11.62 15.75 -8.04
CA THR A 51 -11.82 16.42 -9.33
C THR A 51 -12.79 15.67 -10.25
N GLY A 52 -13.20 14.45 -9.87
CA GLY A 52 -14.11 13.60 -10.64
C GLY A 52 -15.59 13.93 -10.40
N ILE A 53 -16.42 13.71 -11.42
CA ILE A 53 -17.85 14.03 -11.41
C ILE A 53 -18.67 12.87 -10.82
N ASN A 54 -19.38 13.15 -9.72
CA ASN A 54 -20.67 12.60 -9.28
C ASN A 54 -20.95 11.09 -9.52
N GLU A 55 -20.06 10.21 -9.07
CA GLU A 55 -20.32 8.76 -9.02
C GLU A 55 -21.27 8.40 -7.87
N ARG A 56 -22.17 7.42 -8.09
CA ARG A 56 -23.12 6.94 -7.08
C ARG A 56 -22.45 6.23 -5.91
N TYR A 57 -21.35 5.52 -6.21
CA TYR A 57 -20.51 4.86 -5.22
C TYR A 57 -19.18 5.57 -5.17
N TYR A 58 -18.63 5.72 -3.97
CA TYR A 58 -17.33 6.31 -3.77
C TYR A 58 -16.52 5.49 -2.79
N PHE A 59 -15.20 5.66 -2.87
CA PHE A 59 -14.27 5.00 -2.00
C PHE A 59 -14.09 5.80 -0.70
N ASP A 60 -14.37 5.18 0.45
CA ASP A 60 -14.23 5.75 1.78
C ASP A 60 -12.74 5.80 2.18
N TYR A 61 -12.08 6.87 1.73
CA TYR A 61 -10.68 7.14 2.05
C TYR A 61 -10.42 7.22 3.57
N PRO A 62 -11.20 7.97 4.36
CA PRO A 62 -11.02 8.01 5.82
C PRO A 62 -10.94 6.61 6.46
N ARG A 63 -11.82 5.69 6.06
CA ARG A 63 -11.87 4.34 6.60
C ARG A 63 -10.67 3.48 6.22
N ILE A 64 -10.21 3.48 4.96
CA ILE A 64 -8.99 2.74 4.61
C ILE A 64 -7.74 3.30 5.32
N HIS A 65 -7.66 4.62 5.53
CA HIS A 65 -6.53 5.22 6.23
C HIS A 65 -6.50 4.81 7.70
N SER A 66 -7.67 4.69 8.34
CA SER A 66 -7.80 4.14 9.69
C SER A 66 -7.34 2.67 9.76
N ASP A 67 -7.78 1.85 8.79
CA ASP A 67 -7.42 0.43 8.73
C ASP A 67 -5.90 0.23 8.46
N ILE A 68 -5.29 1.03 7.58
CA ILE A 68 -3.82 1.03 7.35
C ILE A 68 -3.06 1.46 8.61
N THR A 69 -3.57 2.47 9.34
CA THR A 69 -2.96 2.91 10.60
C THR A 69 -3.00 1.80 11.65
N THR A 70 -4.12 1.07 11.72
CA THR A 70 -4.30 -0.07 12.61
C THR A 70 -3.31 -1.19 12.28
N LEU A 71 -3.17 -1.56 11.00
CA LEU A 71 -2.17 -2.54 10.55
C LEU A 71 -0.75 -2.12 10.89
N ARG A 72 -0.38 -0.88 10.59
CA ARG A 72 0.95 -0.34 10.89
C ARG A 72 1.25 -0.41 12.39
N SER A 73 0.31 0.03 13.23
CA SER A 73 0.48 -0.03 14.68
C SER A 73 0.63 -1.48 15.17
N GLY A 74 -0.16 -2.43 14.63
CA GLY A 74 -0.04 -3.85 14.97
C GLY A 74 1.36 -4.42 14.69
N ILE A 75 1.90 -4.14 13.50
CA ILE A 75 3.24 -4.59 13.12
C ILE A 75 4.32 -3.89 13.96
N GLU A 76 4.23 -2.58 14.16
CA GLU A 76 5.18 -1.82 14.99
C GLU A 76 5.21 -2.33 16.44
N ASN A 77 4.04 -2.63 17.02
CA ASN A 77 3.92 -3.19 18.37
C ASN A 77 4.56 -4.58 18.47
N TYR A 78 4.42 -5.43 17.44
CA TYR A 78 5.06 -6.74 17.39
C TYR A 78 6.59 -6.63 17.30
N LEU A 79 7.10 -5.72 16.46
CA LEU A 79 8.53 -5.49 16.29
C LEU A 79 9.21 -4.81 17.48
N THR A 80 8.44 -4.05 18.27
CA THR A 80 8.90 -3.34 19.46
C THR A 80 8.07 -3.74 20.69
N PRO A 81 8.20 -4.99 21.17
CA PRO A 81 7.42 -5.49 22.29
C PRO A 81 7.89 -4.79 23.57
N THR A 82 7.31 -3.63 23.87
CA THR A 82 7.30 -3.09 25.23
C THR A 82 6.35 -3.99 26.02
N ARG A 83 6.63 -4.32 27.29
CA ARG A 83 5.66 -5.00 28.15
C ARG A 83 4.37 -4.18 28.19
N ALA A 84 3.42 -4.50 27.33
CA ALA A 84 2.14 -3.85 27.20
C ALA A 84 1.07 -4.83 27.69
N GLN A 85 0.18 -4.33 28.55
CA GLN A 85 -1.09 -5.00 28.83
C GLN A 85 -1.80 -5.34 27.50
N PRO A 86 -2.61 -6.41 27.43
CA PRO A 86 -3.43 -6.70 26.26
C PRO A 86 -4.20 -5.44 25.87
N ARG A 87 -3.90 -4.88 24.69
CA ARG A 87 -4.62 -3.72 24.18
C ARG A 87 -5.80 -4.23 23.36
N ASP A 88 -6.89 -3.49 23.44
CA ASP A 88 -8.08 -3.78 22.64
C ASP A 88 -7.71 -3.78 21.16
N VAL A 89 -8.10 -4.83 20.44
CA VAL A 89 -7.75 -5.00 19.03
C VAL A 89 -8.76 -4.19 18.24
N ALA A 90 -8.34 -3.03 17.72
CA ALA A 90 -9.21 -2.22 16.87
C ALA A 90 -9.66 -3.06 15.67
N ALA A 91 -10.97 -3.23 15.52
CA ALA A 91 -11.54 -3.97 14.41
C ALA A 91 -11.33 -3.17 13.10
N MET A 92 -10.76 -3.84 12.10
CA MET A 92 -10.68 -3.28 10.75
C MET A 92 -12.05 -3.38 10.09
N SER A 93 -12.43 -2.35 9.34
CA SER A 93 -13.73 -2.35 8.69
C SER A 93 -13.78 -3.26 7.47
N GLY A 94 -12.74 -3.23 6.61
CA GLY A 94 -12.69 -4.01 5.37
C GLY A 94 -13.71 -3.65 4.28
N GLN A 95 -14.65 -2.73 4.54
CA GLN A 95 -15.66 -2.27 3.59
C GLN A 95 -15.46 -0.78 3.29
N TYR A 96 -14.89 -0.48 2.12
CA TYR A 96 -14.52 0.90 1.75
C TYR A 96 -15.43 1.51 0.68
N ARG A 97 -16.60 0.91 0.43
CA ARG A 97 -17.59 1.46 -0.51
C ARG A 97 -18.66 2.20 0.27
N GLU A 98 -18.81 3.49 -0.02
CA GLU A 98 -19.95 4.27 0.43
C GLU A 98 -20.87 4.61 -0.74
N GLU A 99 -22.17 4.73 -0.45
CA GLU A 99 -23.18 5.16 -1.42
C GLU A 99 -23.62 6.58 -1.07
N LYS A 100 -23.76 7.42 -2.10
CA LYS A 100 -24.36 8.75 -1.94
C LYS A 100 -25.86 8.57 -1.70
N THR A 101 -26.24 8.38 -0.44
CA THR A 101 -27.63 8.39 -0.01
C THR A 101 -28.10 9.85 0.01
N THR A 102 -28.71 10.28 -1.10
CA THR A 102 -29.44 11.55 -1.14
C THR A 102 -30.72 11.37 -0.31
N PRO A 103 -30.98 12.18 0.73
CA PRO A 103 -32.31 12.24 1.35
C PRO A 103 -33.35 12.85 0.40
#